data_AF-A0A9W8VES9-F1
#
_entry.id   AF-A0A9W8VES9-F1
#
_cell.length_a   1.000
_cell.length_b   1.000
_cell.length_c   1.000
_cell.angle_alpha   90.00
_cell.angle_beta   90.00
_cell.angle_gamma   90.00
#
_symmetry.space_group_name_H-M   'P 1'
#
loop_
_entity.id
_entity.type
_entity.pdbx_description
1 polymer ?
#
loop_
_entity_poly.entity_id
_entity_poly.type
_entity_poly.pdbx_seq_one_letter_code
_entity_poly.pdbx_strand_id
1 'polypeptide(L)'
;MDLSKMGKMAWPPFLQAMNNTSQPLNSSASFPGIMDTFLVSAGQASPLLQLFLFIYRFVGAQLGLDPSLLLTFLGCLWGLSKLFDQVYNMVDNFISSYFRCTIYVSENDQIYSTLMQFLSEQQDIASNRHLTAQTVFKSAWDEEEDSAHALATTSVEEDEDSPKYLNFASDAARCNPRYVPAMGTTGFWHERTYFRVNRKRESLTSTSGWGGTKDVEELKISCFGRSVDPIKKLLGDAKTSYFLDTRHKTTIYRPRIKENRRDAWSMWQQVARRPIRPMRTVILENEEKHDVLRDINEYLHPGTPKWYASRGIPLRRGYLFHGPPGTGKTSFSFALAGVFGIDIYVISLQDPTVSEEDLAVLFTRLPRRCIVLLEDIDTAGLRRPGDGSDDENDQEKEEKTEYDKKTEKTEKKEKKSRSKKAKDSDSDTDSSEEDKKKRRKRGRRGGRNRENTSNRGTNNILTVESISLSGLLNAIDGVASHEGRILIMTTNKPESLDEALIRPGRVDVQVGFKNATSGQATELFYRMYEVSRNKPVPMSKTRPMAPKAQNGSIHSLVDSKGKETSLSTDELKEISQEFGQLIPEGMFSPAEIQGFLLKRKKSPRKALEDAAGWIEAAVKQKELKSKVVTVQ
;
A
#
# COMPACT_ATOMS: atom_id res chain seq x y z
N MET A 1 -68.15 58.87 -6.01
CA MET A 1 -67.56 59.20 -7.32
C MET A 1 -66.59 58.09 -7.69
N ASP A 2 -67.08 57.22 -8.56
CA ASP A 2 -66.39 56.44 -9.60
C ASP A 2 -65.20 55.54 -9.26
N LEU A 3 -65.58 54.35 -8.81
CA LEU A 3 -64.92 53.07 -9.12
C LEU A 3 -65.12 52.73 -10.61
N SER A 4 -64.32 53.33 -11.50
CA SER A 4 -64.28 52.92 -12.91
C SER A 4 -62.89 53.10 -13.50
N LYS A 5 -62.00 52.13 -13.24
CA LYS A 5 -60.81 51.81 -14.06
C LYS A 5 -60.10 50.57 -13.51
N MET A 6 -60.72 49.40 -13.66
CA MET A 6 -60.00 48.13 -13.74
C MET A 6 -60.41 47.43 -15.02
N GLY A 7 -59.40 47.08 -15.80
CA GLY A 7 -59.53 46.49 -17.13
C GLY A 7 -60.28 45.16 -17.13
N LYS A 8 -61.02 44.95 -18.21
CA LYS A 8 -61.75 43.74 -18.55
C LYS A 8 -60.78 42.54 -18.60
N MET A 9 -60.92 41.61 -17.67
CA MET A 9 -60.45 40.23 -17.83
C MET A 9 -61.68 39.36 -18.14
N ALA A 10 -61.69 38.77 -19.33
CA ALA A 10 -62.72 37.87 -19.78
C ALA A 10 -62.79 36.63 -18.87
N TRP A 11 -63.99 36.29 -18.41
CA TRP A 11 -64.25 35.05 -17.70
C TRP A 11 -64.23 33.87 -18.68
N PRO A 12 -63.70 32.70 -18.29
CA PRO A 12 -63.71 31.51 -19.14
C PRO A 12 -65.15 31.00 -19.38
N PRO A 13 -65.45 30.46 -20.57
CA PRO A 13 -66.81 30.12 -21.03
C PRO A 13 -67.54 29.04 -20.21
N PHE A 14 -66.85 28.41 -19.24
CA PHE A 14 -67.40 27.35 -18.39
C PHE A 14 -68.38 27.87 -17.32
N LEU A 15 -68.20 29.10 -16.82
CA LEU A 15 -69.06 29.67 -15.76
C LEU A 15 -70.38 30.27 -16.29
N GLN A 16 -70.50 30.48 -17.61
CA GLN A 16 -71.75 30.91 -18.24
C GLN A 16 -72.74 29.76 -18.46
N ALA A 17 -72.29 28.51 -18.42
CA ALA A 17 -73.13 27.33 -18.66
C ALA A 17 -73.95 26.89 -17.43
N MET A 18 -73.70 27.43 -16.24
CA MET A 18 -74.36 26.99 -15.00
C MET A 18 -75.65 27.74 -14.64
N ASN A 19 -76.02 28.82 -15.33
CA ASN A 19 -77.17 29.65 -14.93
C ASN A 19 -78.46 29.44 -15.76
N ASN A 20 -78.42 28.57 -16.76
CA ASN A 20 -79.61 28.21 -17.54
C ASN A 20 -79.78 26.70 -17.47
N THR A 21 -80.72 26.22 -16.65
CA THR A 21 -81.79 25.27 -17.04
C THR A 21 -82.52 24.82 -15.78
N SER A 22 -83.64 25.46 -15.48
CA SER A 22 -84.76 24.84 -14.76
C SER A 22 -85.69 24.20 -15.78
N GLN A 23 -85.93 22.87 -15.72
CA GLN A 23 -87.14 22.10 -16.12
C GLN A 23 -86.80 20.62 -16.41
N PRO A 24 -87.77 19.68 -16.32
CA PRO A 24 -87.59 18.40 -15.60
C PRO A 24 -87.41 17.14 -16.46
N LEU A 25 -87.13 16.05 -15.73
CA LEU A 25 -86.83 14.65 -16.07
C LEU A 25 -87.53 14.05 -17.31
N ASN A 26 -86.75 13.32 -18.12
CA ASN A 26 -87.07 11.92 -18.47
C ASN A 26 -85.86 11.12 -19.01
N SER A 27 -85.80 9.87 -18.54
CA SER A 27 -85.13 8.67 -19.08
C SER A 27 -83.63 8.69 -19.43
N SER A 28 -82.87 7.91 -18.63
CA SER A 28 -81.69 7.12 -18.98
C SER A 28 -80.74 7.66 -20.07
N ALA A 29 -79.76 8.46 -19.64
CA ALA A 29 -78.54 8.65 -20.42
C ALA A 29 -77.34 8.55 -19.47
N SER A 30 -76.60 7.45 -19.59
CA SER A 30 -75.28 7.29 -19.00
C SER A 30 -74.39 8.45 -19.44
N PHE A 31 -73.75 9.14 -18.49
CA PHE A 31 -72.76 10.17 -18.80
C PHE A 31 -71.65 9.54 -19.68
N PRO A 32 -71.36 10.05 -20.89
CA PRO A 32 -70.21 9.59 -21.64
C PRO A 32 -68.96 10.06 -20.92
N GLY A 33 -68.09 9.11 -20.54
CA GLY A 33 -66.85 9.41 -19.85
C GLY A 33 -65.93 10.21 -20.77
N ILE A 34 -65.09 11.08 -20.19
CA ILE A 34 -64.07 11.87 -20.90
C ILE A 34 -63.18 10.99 -21.81
N MET A 35 -63.06 9.70 -21.50
CA MET A 35 -62.34 8.70 -22.28
C MET A 35 -63.03 8.26 -23.57
N ASP A 36 -64.36 8.32 -23.67
CA ASP A 36 -65.10 7.94 -24.88
C ASP A 36 -64.83 8.92 -26.03
N THR A 37 -64.58 10.19 -25.71
CA THR A 37 -64.17 11.21 -26.68
C THR A 37 -62.73 11.00 -27.15
N PHE A 38 -61.83 10.52 -26.28
CA PHE A 38 -60.47 10.12 -26.66
C PHE A 38 -60.44 8.79 -27.45
N LEU A 39 -61.41 7.90 -27.24
CA LEU A 39 -61.50 6.60 -27.91
C LEU A 39 -61.86 6.70 -29.39
N VAL A 40 -62.61 7.74 -29.81
CA VAL A 40 -62.96 7.95 -31.22
C VAL A 40 -61.81 8.58 -32.03
N SER A 41 -60.93 9.37 -31.39
CA SER A 41 -59.78 10.00 -32.06
C SER A 41 -58.49 9.17 -32.05
N ALA A 42 -58.44 8.05 -31.31
CA ALA A 42 -57.25 7.21 -31.14
C ALA A 42 -57.04 6.19 -32.28
N GLY A 43 -57.80 6.26 -33.37
CA GLY A 43 -57.63 5.40 -34.56
C GLY A 43 -56.30 5.59 -35.30
N GLN A 44 -55.47 6.57 -34.91
CA GLN A 44 -54.13 6.80 -35.47
C GLN A 44 -52.98 6.77 -34.45
N ALA A 45 -53.20 6.27 -33.23
CA ALA A 45 -52.18 6.29 -32.18
C ALA A 45 -51.26 5.04 -32.18
N SER A 46 -50.05 5.25 -31.65
CA SER A 46 -48.94 4.29 -31.54
C SER A 46 -49.34 2.87 -31.07
N PRO A 47 -48.60 1.81 -31.48
CA PRO A 47 -48.91 0.43 -31.13
C PRO A 47 -48.99 0.15 -29.62
N LEU A 48 -48.34 0.97 -28.79
CA LEU A 48 -48.40 0.89 -27.33
C LEU A 48 -49.77 1.32 -26.79
N LEU A 49 -50.41 2.32 -27.43
CA LEU A 49 -51.76 2.75 -27.09
C LEU A 49 -52.80 1.71 -27.53
N GLN A 50 -52.58 1.03 -28.67
CA GLN A 50 -53.44 -0.07 -29.11
C GLN A 50 -53.34 -1.29 -28.19
N LEU A 51 -52.13 -1.62 -27.72
CA LEU A 51 -51.91 -2.66 -26.71
C LEU A 51 -52.61 -2.30 -25.38
N PHE A 52 -52.51 -1.03 -24.96
CA PHE A 52 -53.21 -0.52 -23.78
C PHE A 52 -54.73 -0.62 -23.93
N LEU A 53 -55.29 -0.28 -25.10
CA LEU A 53 -56.72 -0.38 -25.39
C LEU A 53 -57.22 -1.84 -25.47
N PHE A 54 -56.39 -2.75 -25.98
CA PHE A 54 -56.68 -4.19 -25.97
C PHE A 54 -56.74 -4.73 -24.54
N ILE A 55 -55.75 -4.37 -23.70
CA ILE A 55 -55.73 -4.74 -22.28
C ILE A 55 -56.93 -4.12 -21.55
N TYR A 56 -57.29 -2.88 -21.86
CA TYR A 56 -58.45 -2.18 -21.28
C TYR A 56 -59.77 -2.92 -21.58
N ARG A 57 -59.99 -3.33 -22.85
CA ARG A 57 -61.18 -4.12 -23.23
C ARG A 57 -61.17 -5.53 -22.65
N PHE A 58 -60.00 -6.17 -22.59
CA PHE A 58 -59.86 -7.53 -22.06
C PHE A 58 -60.13 -7.58 -20.54
N VAL A 59 -59.58 -6.62 -19.79
CA VAL A 59 -59.78 -6.51 -18.34
C VAL A 59 -61.23 -6.14 -18.01
N GLY A 60 -61.83 -5.20 -18.77
CA GLY A 60 -63.24 -4.85 -18.60
C GLY A 60 -64.20 -6.01 -18.89
N ALA A 61 -63.90 -6.86 -19.88
CA ALA A 61 -64.77 -7.96 -20.30
C ALA A 61 -64.70 -9.20 -19.38
N GLN A 62 -63.53 -9.51 -18.80
CA GLN A 62 -63.34 -10.72 -17.99
C GLN A 62 -63.62 -10.51 -16.49
N LEU A 63 -63.38 -9.31 -15.96
CA LEU A 63 -63.45 -9.04 -14.52
C LEU A 63 -64.64 -8.15 -14.10
N GLY A 64 -65.36 -7.55 -15.05
CA GLY A 64 -66.54 -6.71 -14.77
C GLY A 64 -66.28 -5.46 -13.91
N LEU A 65 -65.00 -5.12 -13.70
CA LEU A 65 -64.56 -3.95 -12.95
C LEU A 65 -64.22 -2.81 -13.91
N ASP A 66 -64.77 -1.62 -13.68
CA ASP A 66 -64.43 -0.42 -14.46
C ASP A 66 -62.93 -0.13 -14.33
N PRO A 67 -62.14 -0.21 -15.41
CA PRO A 67 -60.69 -0.03 -15.33
C PRO A 67 -60.27 1.37 -14.84
N SER A 68 -61.16 2.37 -15.00
CA SER A 68 -61.00 3.72 -14.44
C SER A 68 -60.95 3.70 -12.90
N LEU A 69 -61.76 2.87 -12.24
CA LEU A 69 -61.72 2.73 -10.78
C LEU A 69 -60.40 2.11 -10.31
N LEU A 70 -59.90 1.11 -11.03
CA LEU A 70 -58.61 0.48 -10.74
C LEU A 70 -57.43 1.46 -10.94
N LEU A 71 -57.46 2.27 -12.00
CA LEU A 71 -56.46 3.32 -12.23
C LEU A 71 -56.48 4.41 -11.15
N THR A 72 -57.68 4.85 -10.73
CA THR A 72 -57.81 5.83 -9.63
C THR A 72 -57.34 5.25 -8.30
N PHE A 73 -57.60 3.96 -8.01
CA PHE A 73 -57.11 3.30 -6.81
C PHE A 73 -55.58 3.17 -6.80
N LEU A 74 -54.98 2.75 -7.92
CA LEU A 74 -53.52 2.69 -8.06
C LEU A 74 -52.88 4.09 -7.95
N GLY A 75 -53.52 5.11 -8.52
CA GLY A 75 -53.08 6.51 -8.40
C GLY A 75 -53.16 7.04 -6.96
N CYS A 76 -54.24 6.72 -6.24
CA CYS A 76 -54.39 7.05 -4.83
C CYS A 76 -53.38 6.30 -3.95
N LEU A 77 -53.14 5.01 -4.21
CA LEU A 77 -52.16 4.21 -3.49
C LEU A 77 -50.73 4.73 -3.73
N TRP A 78 -50.40 5.10 -4.96
CA TRP A 78 -49.14 5.75 -5.29
C TRP A 78 -48.99 7.11 -4.62
N GLY A 79 -50.04 7.94 -4.62
CA GLY A 79 -50.08 9.21 -3.92
C GLY A 79 -49.90 9.08 -2.40
N LEU A 80 -50.57 8.11 -1.77
CA LEU A 80 -50.44 7.79 -0.36
C LEU A 80 -49.04 7.27 -0.02
N SER A 81 -48.48 6.42 -0.88
CA SER A 81 -47.10 5.93 -0.75
C SER A 81 -46.11 7.10 -0.78
N LYS A 82 -46.28 8.05 -1.71
CA LYS A 82 -45.44 9.26 -1.78
C LYS A 82 -45.62 10.19 -0.60
N LEU A 83 -46.85 10.35 -0.11
CA LEU A 83 -47.12 11.14 1.09
C LEU A 83 -46.47 10.50 2.32
N PHE A 84 -46.54 9.17 2.44
CA PHE A 84 -45.87 8.43 3.50
C PHE A 84 -44.36 8.61 3.45
N ASP A 85 -43.74 8.48 2.27
CA ASP A 85 -42.31 8.74 2.07
C ASP A 85 -41.94 10.17 2.50
N GLN A 86 -42.76 11.16 2.14
CA GLN A 86 -42.52 12.55 2.50
C GLN A 86 -42.64 12.81 4.00
N VAL A 87 -43.66 12.25 4.65
CA VAL A 87 -43.84 12.33 6.11
C VAL A 87 -42.70 11.63 6.84
N TYR A 88 -42.32 10.43 6.39
CA TYR A 88 -41.19 9.68 6.94
C TYR A 88 -39.88 10.48 6.86
N ASN A 89 -39.59 11.07 5.70
CA ASN A 89 -38.40 11.91 5.53
C ASN A 89 -38.44 13.16 6.42
N MET A 90 -39.61 13.78 6.58
CA MET A 90 -39.77 14.91 7.49
C MET A 90 -39.48 14.52 8.94
N VAL A 91 -40.00 13.36 9.38
CA VAL A 91 -39.78 12.84 10.73
C VAL A 91 -38.33 12.42 10.95
N ASP A 92 -37.69 11.71 10.01
CA ASP A 92 -36.27 11.34 10.16
C ASP A 92 -35.34 12.54 10.13
N ASN A 93 -35.66 13.58 9.35
CA ASN A 93 -34.94 14.86 9.38
C ASN A 93 -35.10 15.55 10.74
N PHE A 94 -36.31 15.57 11.31
CA PHE A 94 -36.56 16.12 12.63
C PHE A 94 -35.78 15.36 13.72
N ILE A 95 -35.85 14.02 13.71
CA ILE A 95 -35.10 13.18 14.66
C ILE A 95 -33.59 13.38 14.47
N SER A 96 -33.11 13.44 13.23
CA SER A 96 -31.69 13.62 12.94
C SER A 96 -31.17 15.01 13.33
N SER A 97 -32.02 16.04 13.27
CA SER A 97 -31.65 17.41 13.65
C SER A 97 -31.67 17.62 15.17
N TYR A 98 -32.65 17.06 15.88
CA TYR A 98 -32.87 17.38 17.30
C TYR A 98 -32.46 16.27 18.28
N PHE A 99 -32.44 15.01 17.86
CA PHE A 99 -32.25 13.85 18.75
C PHE A 99 -31.06 12.95 18.37
N ARG A 100 -30.33 13.28 17.29
CA ARG A 100 -29.11 12.56 16.91
C ARG A 100 -27.92 13.49 16.90
N CYS A 101 -26.85 13.05 17.52
CA CYS A 101 -25.53 13.64 17.31
C CYS A 101 -24.83 12.91 16.17
N THR A 102 -24.05 13.63 15.36
CA THR A 102 -23.33 13.08 14.22
C THR A 102 -21.89 13.58 14.19
N ILE A 103 -20.94 12.70 13.88
CA ILE A 103 -19.56 13.05 13.50
C ILE A 103 -19.27 12.54 12.08
N TYR A 104 -18.59 13.37 11.30
CA TYR A 104 -18.14 13.05 9.94
C TYR A 104 -16.65 12.70 9.97
N VAL A 105 -16.29 11.62 9.29
CA VAL A 105 -14.91 11.15 9.13
C VAL A 105 -14.64 11.00 7.64
N SER A 106 -13.63 11.71 7.15
CA SER A 106 -13.20 11.65 5.74
C SER A 106 -12.22 10.50 5.52
N GLU A 107 -12.26 9.88 4.33
CA GLU A 107 -11.32 8.84 3.91
C GLU A 107 -9.84 9.26 3.97
N ASN A 108 -9.54 10.55 3.80
CA ASN A 108 -8.16 11.05 3.80
C ASN A 108 -7.50 11.06 5.19
N ASP A 109 -8.26 10.84 6.26
CA ASP A 109 -7.76 10.82 7.63
C ASP A 109 -7.39 9.38 8.06
N GLN A 110 -6.30 9.23 8.83
CA GLN A 110 -5.90 7.97 9.44
C GLN A 110 -6.93 7.42 10.43
N ILE A 111 -7.80 8.29 10.98
CA ILE A 111 -8.91 7.87 11.83
C ILE A 111 -9.89 6.97 11.06
N TYR A 112 -10.07 7.19 9.75
CA TYR A 112 -10.96 6.36 8.93
C TYR A 112 -10.51 4.91 8.89
N SER A 113 -9.25 4.65 8.54
CA SER A 113 -8.70 3.29 8.47
C SER A 113 -8.70 2.60 9.84
N THR A 114 -8.33 3.35 10.89
CA THR A 114 -8.36 2.89 12.28
C THR A 114 -9.76 2.45 12.71
N LEU A 115 -10.75 3.30 12.42
CA LEU A 115 -12.13 3.04 12.76
C LEU A 115 -12.70 1.87 11.94
N MET A 116 -12.41 1.80 10.64
CA MET A 116 -12.88 0.69 9.79
C MET A 116 -12.32 -0.66 10.25
N GLN A 117 -11.05 -0.69 10.69
CA GLN A 117 -10.47 -1.87 11.32
C GLN A 117 -11.20 -2.20 12.64
N PHE A 118 -11.39 -1.21 13.52
CA PHE A 118 -12.08 -1.42 14.79
C PHE A 118 -13.52 -1.93 14.59
N LEU A 119 -14.26 -1.36 13.63
CA LEU A 119 -15.62 -1.78 13.28
C LEU A 119 -15.66 -3.21 12.70
N SER A 120 -14.64 -3.63 11.96
CA SER A 120 -14.55 -5.02 11.45
C SER A 120 -14.36 -6.08 12.54
N GLU A 121 -13.77 -5.68 13.67
CA GLU A 121 -13.54 -6.56 14.82
C GLU A 121 -14.79 -6.67 15.73
N GLN A 122 -15.78 -5.77 15.56
CA GLN A 122 -17.01 -5.81 16.34
C GLN A 122 -17.93 -6.95 15.88
N GLN A 123 -18.38 -7.76 16.84
CA GLN A 123 -19.21 -8.94 16.58
C GLN A 123 -20.58 -8.60 16.00
N ASP A 124 -21.19 -7.49 16.46
CA ASP A 124 -22.48 -7.02 15.95
C ASP A 124 -22.41 -6.66 14.47
N ILE A 125 -21.29 -6.09 14.03
CA ILE A 125 -21.09 -5.71 12.64
C ILE A 125 -20.89 -6.96 11.79
N ALA A 126 -20.11 -7.94 12.24
CA ALA A 126 -19.97 -9.20 11.51
C ALA A 126 -21.31 -9.95 11.31
N SER A 127 -22.29 -9.74 12.19
CA SER A 127 -23.64 -10.33 12.09
C SER A 127 -24.62 -9.58 11.19
N ASN A 128 -24.24 -8.40 10.67
CA ASN A 128 -25.13 -7.58 9.84
C ASN A 128 -25.43 -8.22 8.48
N ARG A 129 -26.64 -7.97 7.95
CA ARG A 129 -27.11 -8.51 6.67
C ARG A 129 -26.39 -7.95 5.45
N HIS A 130 -25.84 -6.73 5.56
CA HIS A 130 -25.16 -6.04 4.48
C HIS A 130 -23.75 -5.68 4.92
N LEU A 131 -22.77 -6.31 4.29
CA LEU A 131 -21.35 -6.12 4.54
C LEU A 131 -20.59 -5.94 3.24
N THR A 132 -19.48 -5.21 3.31
CA THR A 132 -18.51 -5.14 2.22
C THR A 132 -17.33 -6.01 2.59
N ALA A 133 -16.97 -6.95 1.71
CA ALA A 133 -15.76 -7.74 1.86
C ALA A 133 -14.57 -6.94 1.31
N GLN A 134 -13.47 -6.93 2.06
CA GLN A 134 -12.19 -6.35 1.64
C GLN A 134 -11.11 -7.42 1.72
N THR A 135 -10.36 -7.58 0.62
CA THR A 135 -9.14 -8.39 0.63
C THR A 135 -8.08 -7.66 1.43
N VAL A 136 -7.65 -8.27 2.54
CA VAL A 136 -6.53 -7.74 3.33
C VAL A 136 -5.30 -8.52 2.94
N PHE A 137 -4.35 -7.84 2.31
CA PHE A 137 -2.99 -8.36 2.18
C PHE A 137 -2.33 -8.24 3.55
N LYS A 138 -2.24 -9.35 4.27
CA LYS A 138 -1.47 -9.42 5.50
C LYS A 138 0.01 -9.52 5.13
N SER A 139 0.87 -8.87 5.91
CA SER A 139 2.29 -9.15 5.78
C SER A 139 2.56 -10.55 6.33
N ALA A 140 3.64 -11.20 5.89
CA ALA A 140 4.04 -12.51 6.42
C ALA A 140 4.08 -12.56 7.96
N TRP A 141 4.37 -11.43 8.61
CA TRP A 141 4.38 -11.30 10.06
C TRP A 141 2.98 -11.16 10.69
N ASP A 142 2.02 -10.55 9.98
CA ASP A 142 0.63 -10.48 10.41
C ASP A 142 -0.12 -11.81 10.16
N GLU A 143 0.38 -12.66 9.25
CA GLU A 143 -0.16 -14.00 8.99
C GLU A 143 0.22 -15.00 10.09
N GLU A 144 1.43 -14.89 10.67
CA GLU A 144 1.93 -15.77 11.74
C GLU A 144 1.09 -15.72 13.04
N GLU A 145 0.43 -14.60 13.35
CA GLU A 145 -0.41 -14.47 14.55
C GLU A 145 -1.76 -15.22 14.43
N ASP A 146 -2.32 -15.32 13.23
CA ASP A 146 -3.65 -15.89 12.99
C ASP A 146 -3.62 -17.34 12.46
N SER A 147 -2.50 -17.78 11.89
CA SER A 147 -2.36 -19.08 11.22
C SER A 147 -1.82 -20.18 12.13
N ALA A 148 -2.52 -20.45 13.23
CA ALA A 148 -2.37 -21.73 13.95
C ALA A 148 -2.98 -22.93 13.18
N HIS A 149 -3.64 -22.68 12.05
CA HIS A 149 -4.34 -23.68 11.23
C HIS A 149 -3.61 -23.97 9.92
N ALA A 150 -3.05 -25.19 9.84
CA ALA A 150 -2.64 -25.93 8.65
C ALA A 150 -1.99 -25.13 7.49
N LEU A 151 -0.68 -24.90 7.61
CA LEU A 151 0.19 -24.46 6.51
C LEU A 151 -0.05 -25.33 5.27
N ALA A 152 -0.37 -24.71 4.13
CA ALA A 152 -0.54 -25.46 2.89
C ALA A 152 0.82 -25.94 2.40
N THR A 153 0.92 -27.26 2.18
CA THR A 153 2.12 -27.86 1.60
C THR A 153 1.85 -28.43 0.22
N THR A 154 2.83 -28.37 -0.66
CA THR A 154 2.84 -29.00 -1.99
C THR A 154 4.03 -29.95 -2.07
N SER A 155 3.83 -31.16 -2.57
CA SER A 155 4.92 -32.08 -2.92
C SER A 155 5.33 -31.84 -4.37
N VAL A 156 6.62 -32.01 -4.67
CA VAL A 156 7.16 -31.90 -6.04
C VAL A 156 7.03 -33.24 -6.78
N GLU A 157 7.02 -34.34 -6.03
CA GLU A 157 6.87 -35.71 -6.54
C GLU A 157 5.57 -36.31 -5.95
N GLU A 158 4.94 -37.25 -6.66
CA GLU A 158 3.69 -37.92 -6.23
C GLU A 158 3.93 -39.03 -5.19
N ASP A 159 5.18 -39.25 -4.81
CA ASP A 159 5.55 -40.24 -3.78
C ASP A 159 5.23 -39.73 -2.37
N GLU A 160 4.63 -40.58 -1.53
CA GLU A 160 4.21 -40.25 -0.16
C GLU A 160 5.37 -39.80 0.76
N ASP A 161 6.61 -40.20 0.43
CA ASP A 161 7.82 -39.91 1.20
C ASP A 161 8.58 -38.65 0.71
N SER A 162 8.04 -37.95 -0.29
CA SER A 162 8.67 -36.75 -0.83
C SER A 162 8.60 -35.56 0.14
N PRO A 163 9.63 -34.71 0.22
CA PRO A 163 9.64 -33.56 1.10
C PRO A 163 8.50 -32.60 0.71
N LYS A 164 7.60 -32.34 1.67
CA LYS A 164 6.50 -31.39 1.53
C LYS A 164 7.04 -29.96 1.67
N TYR A 165 6.83 -29.13 0.65
CA TYR A 165 7.24 -27.74 0.63
C TYR A 165 6.06 -26.82 0.93
N LEU A 166 6.29 -25.67 1.57
CA LEU A 166 5.24 -24.69 1.82
C LEU A 166 4.83 -23.99 0.51
N ASN A 167 3.52 -23.82 0.32
CA ASN A 167 2.96 -23.11 -0.82
C ASN A 167 2.26 -21.83 -0.38
N PHE A 168 3.03 -20.74 -0.41
CA PHE A 168 2.59 -19.41 -0.01
C PHE A 168 1.50 -18.84 -0.90
N ALA A 169 1.41 -19.24 -2.18
CA ALA A 169 0.33 -18.79 -3.05
C ALA A 169 -1.02 -19.38 -2.59
N SER A 170 -1.01 -20.66 -2.17
CA SER A 170 -2.20 -21.28 -1.60
C SER A 170 -2.53 -20.75 -0.20
N ASP A 171 -1.54 -20.39 0.61
CA ASP A 171 -1.78 -19.78 1.93
C ASP A 171 -2.33 -18.35 1.80
N ALA A 172 -1.78 -17.53 0.90
CA ALA A 172 -2.30 -16.20 0.59
C ALA A 172 -3.74 -16.26 0.04
N ALA A 173 -4.06 -17.28 -0.77
CA ALA A 173 -5.42 -17.52 -1.26
C ALA A 173 -6.39 -17.98 -0.17
N ARG A 174 -5.90 -18.56 0.94
CA ARG A 174 -6.70 -18.97 2.10
C ARG A 174 -6.96 -17.83 3.09
N CYS A 175 -6.35 -16.65 2.90
CA CYS A 175 -6.58 -15.52 3.79
C CYS A 175 -8.05 -15.10 3.79
N ASN A 176 -8.69 -15.17 4.97
CA ASN A 176 -10.07 -14.77 5.13
C ASN A 176 -10.23 -13.26 4.83
N PRO A 177 -11.23 -12.87 4.03
CA PRO A 177 -11.50 -11.46 3.77
C PRO A 177 -11.95 -10.76 5.06
N ARG A 178 -11.62 -9.47 5.17
CA ARG A 178 -12.12 -8.62 6.25
C ARG A 178 -13.51 -8.12 5.87
N TYR A 179 -14.47 -8.27 6.78
CA TYR A 179 -15.82 -7.75 6.59
C TYR A 179 -15.95 -6.38 7.26
N VAL A 180 -16.30 -5.38 6.47
CA VAL A 180 -16.53 -4.01 6.94
C VAL A 180 -17.99 -3.60 6.70
N PRO A 181 -18.49 -2.55 7.37
CA PRO A 181 -19.82 -2.02 7.12
C PRO A 181 -20.06 -1.74 5.62
N ALA A 182 -21.21 -2.21 5.10
CA ALA A 182 -21.61 -1.93 3.74
C ALA A 182 -21.87 -0.45 3.48
N MET A 183 -21.87 -0.08 2.19
CA MET A 183 -22.34 1.23 1.75
C MET A 183 -23.80 1.44 2.16
N GLY A 184 -24.13 2.66 2.58
CA GLY A 184 -25.41 2.97 3.17
C GLY A 184 -25.36 2.91 4.69
N THR A 185 -26.48 2.54 5.32
CA THR A 185 -26.67 2.66 6.77
C THR A 185 -26.55 1.31 7.45
N THR A 186 -25.67 1.20 8.44
CA THR A 186 -25.49 0.03 9.31
C THR A 186 -25.64 0.46 10.77
N GLY A 187 -26.21 -0.42 11.60
CA GLY A 187 -26.38 -0.19 13.02
C GLY A 187 -25.57 -1.19 13.83
N PHE A 188 -25.07 -0.78 15.00
CA PHE A 188 -24.41 -1.67 15.95
C PHE A 188 -24.51 -1.12 17.37
N TRP A 189 -24.32 -1.97 18.37
CA TRP A 189 -24.25 -1.57 19.77
C TRP A 189 -22.79 -1.51 20.23
N HIS A 190 -22.44 -0.46 20.97
CA HIS A 190 -21.15 -0.35 21.65
C HIS A 190 -21.35 0.26 23.02
N GLU A 191 -20.85 -0.41 24.06
CA GLU A 191 -21.00 0.00 25.46
C GLU A 191 -22.43 0.47 25.84
N ARG A 192 -23.45 -0.32 25.43
CA ARG A 192 -24.88 -0.04 25.67
C ARG A 192 -25.47 1.17 24.93
N THR A 193 -24.70 1.80 24.05
CA THR A 193 -25.19 2.87 23.16
C THR A 193 -25.38 2.32 21.76
N TYR A 194 -26.50 2.66 21.13
CA TYR A 194 -26.75 2.31 19.74
C TYR A 194 -26.14 3.34 18.80
N PHE A 195 -25.27 2.88 17.92
CA PHE A 195 -24.62 3.68 16.90
C PHE A 195 -25.14 3.28 15.52
N ARG A 196 -25.24 4.30 14.66
CA ARG A 196 -25.61 4.15 13.26
C ARG A 196 -24.51 4.77 12.40
N VAL A 197 -23.89 3.93 11.59
CA VAL A 197 -22.83 4.30 10.65
C VAL A 197 -23.42 4.37 9.26
N ASN A 198 -23.28 5.51 8.60
CA ASN A 198 -23.69 5.74 7.24
C ASN A 198 -22.44 5.99 6.38
N ARG A 199 -22.15 5.08 5.44
CA ARG A 199 -21.02 5.19 4.53
C ARG A 199 -21.53 5.61 3.16
N LYS A 200 -21.05 6.75 2.65
CA LYS A 200 -21.38 7.27 1.33
C LYS A 200 -20.13 7.35 0.48
N ARG A 201 -20.30 7.15 -0.82
CA ARG A 201 -19.25 7.33 -1.82
C ARG A 201 -19.73 8.37 -2.83
N GLU A 202 -19.01 9.48 -2.92
CA GLU A 202 -19.27 10.53 -3.89
C GLU A 202 -18.18 10.47 -4.97
N SER A 203 -18.58 10.40 -6.24
CA SER A 203 -17.63 10.46 -7.35
C SER A 203 -17.48 11.92 -7.77
N LEU A 204 -16.35 12.51 -7.45
CA LEU A 204 -16.04 13.88 -7.86
C LEU A 204 -15.43 13.82 -9.27
N THR A 205 -16.19 14.32 -10.25
CA THR A 205 -15.67 14.54 -11.60
C THR A 205 -14.74 15.75 -11.55
N SER A 206 -13.46 15.56 -11.86
CA SER A 206 -12.54 16.69 -11.94
C SER A 206 -12.99 17.61 -13.08
N THR A 207 -13.06 18.91 -12.81
CA THR A 207 -13.53 19.91 -13.80
C THR A 207 -12.54 20.06 -14.97
N SER A 208 -11.32 19.52 -14.88
CA SER A 208 -10.39 19.42 -16.00
C SER A 208 -10.62 18.10 -16.75
N GLY A 209 -11.09 18.16 -18.00
CA GLY A 209 -11.52 17.02 -18.82
C GLY A 209 -10.50 15.92 -19.16
N TRP A 210 -9.38 15.82 -18.44
CA TRP A 210 -8.41 14.73 -18.53
C TRP A 210 -7.98 14.13 -17.18
N GLY A 211 -8.57 14.56 -16.05
CA GLY A 211 -8.34 13.94 -14.75
C GLY A 211 -9.39 12.87 -14.45
N GLY A 212 -8.95 11.66 -14.09
CA GLY A 212 -9.83 10.54 -13.71
C GLY A 212 -10.84 10.92 -12.62
N THR A 213 -11.97 10.22 -12.59
CA THR A 213 -12.98 10.38 -11.53
C THR A 213 -12.37 9.96 -10.20
N LYS A 214 -12.32 10.89 -9.24
CA LYS A 214 -11.85 10.58 -7.88
C LYS A 214 -13.07 10.27 -7.03
N ASP A 215 -13.21 8.99 -6.67
CA ASP A 215 -14.18 8.58 -5.68
C ASP A 215 -13.66 8.98 -4.29
N VAL A 216 -14.50 9.68 -3.52
CA VAL A 216 -14.22 10.05 -2.13
C VAL A 216 -15.27 9.40 -1.26
N GLU A 217 -14.82 8.63 -0.28
CA GLU A 217 -15.68 8.04 0.73
C GLU A 217 -15.83 8.96 1.95
N GLU A 218 -17.07 9.12 2.41
CA GLU A 218 -17.41 9.83 3.63
C GLU A 218 -18.13 8.88 4.60
N LEU A 219 -17.66 8.87 5.85
CA LEU A 219 -18.23 8.07 6.92
C LEU A 219 -18.92 8.97 7.94
N LYS A 220 -20.23 8.78 8.09
CA LYS A 220 -21.08 9.50 9.03
C LYS A 220 -21.45 8.58 10.20
N ILE A 221 -20.96 8.86 11.38
CA ILE A 221 -21.31 8.13 12.61
C ILE A 221 -22.35 8.93 13.36
N SER A 222 -23.46 8.31 13.73
CA SER A 222 -24.53 8.94 14.49
C SER A 222 -24.92 8.12 15.70
N CYS A 223 -25.25 8.78 16.81
CA CYS A 223 -25.78 8.15 18.02
C CYS A 223 -27.09 8.83 18.42
N PHE A 224 -27.97 8.09 19.08
CA PHE A 224 -29.20 8.66 19.64
C PHE A 224 -28.88 9.34 20.96
N GLY A 225 -29.28 10.60 21.12
CA GLY A 225 -29.00 11.40 22.31
C GLY A 225 -28.60 12.85 21.98
N ARG A 226 -28.49 13.66 23.05
CA ARG A 226 -28.09 15.08 22.96
C ARG A 226 -26.60 15.32 23.20
N SER A 227 -25.84 14.28 23.56
CA SER A 227 -24.39 14.38 23.79
C SER A 227 -23.60 13.66 22.70
N VAL A 228 -22.49 14.28 22.29
CA VAL A 228 -21.50 13.75 21.34
C VAL A 228 -20.45 12.89 22.04
N ASP A 229 -20.41 12.91 23.37
CA ASP A 229 -19.37 12.24 24.17
C ASP A 229 -19.30 10.73 23.94
N PRO A 230 -20.42 9.98 23.73
CA PRO A 230 -20.36 8.57 23.37
C PRO A 230 -19.62 8.31 22.05
N ILE A 231 -19.80 9.18 21.04
CA ILE A 231 -19.09 9.04 19.75
C ILE A 231 -17.60 9.35 19.94
N LYS A 232 -17.26 10.37 20.74
CA LYS A 232 -15.86 10.67 21.09
C LYS A 232 -15.19 9.50 21.83
N LYS A 233 -15.93 8.85 22.74
CA LYS A 233 -15.46 7.67 23.46
C LYS A 233 -15.21 6.50 22.50
N LEU A 234 -16.15 6.22 21.59
CA LEU A 234 -15.97 5.22 20.53
C LEU A 234 -14.70 5.48 19.70
N LEU A 235 -14.48 6.73 19.28
CA LEU A 235 -13.25 7.11 18.55
C LEU A 235 -11.99 6.95 19.42
N GLY A 236 -12.09 7.23 20.72
CA GLY A 236 -11.05 6.98 21.71
C GLY A 236 -10.72 5.49 21.87
N ASP A 237 -11.73 4.62 21.89
CA ASP A 237 -11.57 3.17 21.97
C ASP A 237 -10.93 2.62 20.69
N ALA A 238 -11.39 3.07 19.52
CA ALA A 238 -10.79 2.73 18.24
C ALA A 238 -9.31 3.15 18.19
N LYS A 239 -9.00 4.37 18.65
CA LYS A 239 -7.63 4.87 18.75
C LYS A 239 -6.79 4.07 19.76
N THR A 240 -7.38 3.65 20.87
CA THR A 240 -6.70 2.83 21.88
C THR A 240 -6.38 1.43 21.34
N SER A 241 -7.31 0.81 20.62
CA SER A 241 -7.07 -0.47 19.93
C SER A 241 -5.92 -0.34 18.92
N TYR A 242 -5.94 0.72 18.11
CA TYR A 242 -4.87 1.01 17.16
C TYR A 242 -3.51 1.30 17.83
N PHE A 243 -3.52 1.99 18.97
CA PHE A 243 -2.32 2.23 19.75
C PHE A 243 -1.73 0.93 20.30
N LEU A 244 -2.56 0.00 20.78
CA LEU A 244 -2.10 -1.31 21.26
C LEU A 244 -1.46 -2.14 20.13
N ASP A 245 -2.05 -2.15 18.93
CA ASP A 245 -1.46 -2.82 17.74
C ASP A 245 -0.16 -2.12 17.30
N THR A 246 -0.12 -0.79 17.31
CA THR A 246 1.05 -0.02 16.88
C THR A 246 2.19 -0.06 17.90
N ARG A 247 1.91 -0.28 19.20
CA ARG A 247 2.93 -0.33 20.26
C ARG A 247 4.03 -1.36 20.00
N HIS A 248 3.70 -2.44 19.29
CA HIS A 248 4.63 -3.54 19.01
C HIS A 248 5.19 -3.53 17.59
N LYS A 249 4.81 -2.53 16.77
CA LYS A 249 5.14 -2.48 15.35
C LYS A 249 5.76 -1.12 15.00
N THR A 250 6.84 -1.13 14.23
CA THR A 250 7.46 0.06 13.65
C THR A 250 6.97 0.23 12.21
N THR A 251 6.50 1.42 11.87
CA THR A 251 6.06 1.74 10.50
C THR A 251 7.24 2.25 9.69
N ILE A 252 7.39 1.73 8.47
CA ILE A 252 8.46 2.08 7.54
C ILE A 252 7.85 2.86 6.39
N TYR A 253 8.34 4.07 6.18
CA TYR A 253 7.96 4.94 5.08
C TYR A 253 9.08 5.02 4.04
N ARG A 254 8.70 5.06 2.77
CA ARG A 254 9.59 5.37 1.63
C ARG A 254 8.97 6.45 0.75
N PRO A 255 9.78 7.18 -0.02
CA PRO A 255 9.26 8.10 -1.03
C PRO A 255 8.36 7.36 -2.03
N ARG A 256 7.24 7.99 -2.42
CA ARG A 256 6.39 7.48 -3.51
C ARG A 256 7.12 7.54 -4.85
N ILE A 257 6.69 6.74 -5.83
CA ILE A 257 7.20 6.83 -7.22
C ILE A 257 6.72 8.16 -7.83
N LYS A 258 7.55 8.80 -8.68
CA LYS A 258 7.29 10.14 -9.29
C LYS A 258 5.88 10.28 -9.89
N GLU A 259 5.36 9.26 -10.55
CA GLU A 259 4.04 9.27 -11.19
C GLU A 259 2.89 9.50 -10.19
N ASN A 260 3.03 8.95 -8.98
CA ASN A 260 2.05 9.09 -7.90
C ASN A 260 2.31 10.31 -6.99
N ARG A 261 3.35 11.11 -7.24
CA ARG A 261 3.67 12.32 -6.44
C ARG A 261 2.93 13.56 -6.92
N ARG A 262 2.48 13.61 -8.18
CA ARG A 262 1.90 14.82 -8.79
C ARG A 262 0.56 15.24 -8.16
N ASP A 263 -0.24 14.27 -7.70
CA ASP A 263 -1.61 14.51 -7.21
C ASP A 263 -1.82 14.17 -5.72
N ALA A 264 -0.76 13.81 -4.99
CA ALA A 264 -0.89 13.30 -3.62
C ALA A 264 -0.54 14.34 -2.54
N TRP A 265 -1.45 14.52 -1.58
CA TRP A 265 -1.23 15.26 -0.34
C TRP A 265 -0.05 14.68 0.48
N SER A 266 0.27 13.39 0.31
CA SER A 266 1.41 12.69 0.92
C SER A 266 2.43 12.21 -0.12
N MET A 267 3.67 12.70 -0.03
CA MET A 267 4.82 12.21 -0.82
C MET A 267 5.43 10.92 -0.24
N TRP A 268 5.09 10.62 1.02
CA TRP A 268 5.54 9.43 1.73
C TRP A 268 4.51 8.31 1.57
N GLN A 269 5.01 7.11 1.29
CA GLN A 269 4.23 5.89 1.26
C GLN A 269 4.69 4.96 2.37
N GLN A 270 3.71 4.49 3.14
CA GLN A 270 3.92 3.39 4.06
C GLN A 270 4.16 2.11 3.26
N VAL A 271 5.34 1.51 3.44
CA VAL A 271 5.74 0.29 2.72
C VAL A 271 5.49 -0.95 3.56
N ALA A 272 5.75 -0.87 4.87
CA ALA A 272 5.58 -2.00 5.77
C ALA A 272 5.33 -1.53 7.21
N ARG A 273 4.63 -2.38 7.97
CA ARG A 273 4.66 -2.36 9.44
C ARG A 273 5.41 -3.63 9.85
N ARG A 274 6.45 -3.49 10.65
CA ARG A 274 7.25 -4.64 11.09
C ARG A 274 7.24 -4.72 12.61
N PRO A 275 7.23 -5.92 13.20
CA PRO A 275 7.38 -6.05 14.64
C PRO A 275 8.70 -5.39 15.10
N ILE A 276 8.68 -4.80 16.29
CA ILE A 276 9.85 -4.14 16.87
C ILE A 276 10.99 -5.13 16.95
N ARG A 277 12.11 -4.80 16.30
CA ARG A 277 13.33 -5.58 16.43
C ARG A 277 13.89 -5.36 17.84
N PRO A 278 13.95 -6.38 18.70
CA PRO A 278 14.40 -6.18 20.06
C PRO A 278 15.89 -5.82 20.06
N MET A 279 16.23 -4.87 20.90
CA MET A 279 17.53 -4.20 20.95
C MET A 279 18.68 -5.18 21.24
N ARG A 280 18.39 -6.29 21.92
CA ARG A 280 19.30 -7.44 22.14
C ARG A 280 19.65 -8.23 20.86
N THR A 281 18.98 -8.05 19.73
CA THR A 281 19.35 -8.79 18.49
C THR A 281 20.44 -8.09 17.68
N VAL A 282 20.80 -6.87 18.06
CA VAL A 282 21.86 -6.12 17.42
C VAL A 282 23.13 -6.32 18.23
N ILE A 283 24.17 -6.75 17.52
CA ILE A 283 25.47 -7.07 18.09
C ILE A 283 26.34 -5.83 17.95
N LEU A 284 26.47 -5.12 19.06
CA LEU A 284 27.35 -3.97 19.25
C LEU A 284 27.88 -4.07 20.67
N GLU A 285 28.98 -3.37 20.95
CA GLU A 285 29.43 -3.22 22.33
C GLU A 285 28.33 -2.58 23.19
N ASN A 286 28.16 -3.11 24.41
CA ASN A 286 27.05 -2.68 25.26
C ASN A 286 27.18 -1.20 25.64
N GLU A 287 28.39 -0.69 25.85
CA GLU A 287 28.63 0.71 26.21
C GLU A 287 28.18 1.66 25.10
N GLU A 288 28.69 1.47 23.87
CA GLU A 288 28.32 2.28 22.71
C GLU A 288 26.80 2.30 22.47
N LYS A 289 26.16 1.14 22.64
CA LYS A 289 24.70 1.01 22.50
C LYS A 289 23.93 1.81 23.54
N HIS A 290 24.34 1.77 24.81
CA HIS A 290 23.67 2.53 25.87
C HIS A 290 23.94 4.03 25.73
N ASP A 291 25.11 4.42 25.23
CA ASP A 291 25.45 5.82 24.98
C ASP A 291 24.57 6.42 23.88
N VAL A 292 24.38 5.72 22.76
CA VAL A 292 23.46 6.15 21.70
C VAL A 292 22.03 6.23 22.21
N LEU A 293 21.57 5.24 22.99
CA LEU A 293 20.22 5.26 23.57
C LEU A 293 20.02 6.42 24.55
N ARG A 294 21.02 6.71 25.38
CA ARG A 294 20.98 7.82 26.34
C ARG A 294 20.92 9.17 25.61
N ASP A 295 21.73 9.34 24.58
CA ASP A 295 21.78 10.54 23.76
C ASP A 295 20.44 10.80 23.03
N ILE A 296 19.89 9.77 22.38
CA ILE A 296 18.59 9.88 21.70
C ILE A 296 17.48 10.18 22.72
N ASN A 297 17.50 9.55 23.89
CA ASN A 297 16.51 9.78 24.94
C ASN A 297 16.55 11.22 25.45
N GLU A 298 17.75 11.78 25.64
CA GLU A 298 17.94 13.19 26.00
C GLU A 298 17.42 14.12 24.89
N TYR A 299 17.72 13.82 23.63
CA TYR A 299 17.25 14.59 22.49
C TYR A 299 15.71 14.59 22.36
N LEU A 300 15.07 13.43 22.56
CA LEU A 300 13.61 13.27 22.46
C LEU A 300 12.84 13.81 23.67
N HIS A 301 13.52 14.14 24.77
CA HIS A 301 12.89 14.62 25.99
C HIS A 301 12.09 15.92 25.73
N PRO A 302 10.84 16.05 26.23
CA PRO A 302 9.97 17.20 25.92
C PRO A 302 10.51 18.56 26.39
N GLY A 303 11.46 18.58 27.33
CA GLY A 303 12.14 19.80 27.77
C GLY A 303 13.24 20.29 26.82
N THR A 304 13.84 19.39 26.04
CA THR A 304 15.01 19.67 25.19
C THR A 304 14.71 20.70 24.09
N PRO A 305 13.58 20.64 23.36
CA PRO A 305 13.25 21.66 22.36
C PRO A 305 13.22 23.10 22.93
N LYS A 306 12.76 23.26 24.18
CA LYS A 306 12.73 24.58 24.84
C LYS A 306 14.14 25.07 25.15
N TRP A 307 15.03 24.17 25.59
CA TRP A 307 16.43 24.49 25.86
C TRP A 307 17.17 24.95 24.61
N TYR A 308 16.97 24.25 23.48
CA TYR A 308 17.53 24.61 22.17
C TYR A 308 16.99 25.95 21.68
N ALA A 309 15.66 26.14 21.73
CA ALA A 309 15.00 27.38 21.31
C ALA A 309 15.48 28.60 22.12
N SER A 310 15.67 28.47 23.44
CA SER A 310 16.16 29.55 24.30
C SER A 310 17.58 30.03 23.96
N ARG A 311 18.36 29.19 23.26
CA ARG A 311 19.74 29.47 22.84
C ARG A 311 19.86 29.78 21.34
N GLY A 312 18.76 29.75 20.60
CA GLY A 312 18.76 29.94 19.15
C GLY A 312 19.49 28.84 18.37
N ILE A 313 19.67 27.66 18.96
CA ILE A 313 20.33 26.52 18.31
C ILE A 313 19.24 25.69 17.63
N PRO A 314 19.33 25.42 16.30
CA PRO A 314 18.38 24.55 15.61
C PRO A 314 18.30 23.15 16.25
N LEU A 315 17.10 22.62 16.46
CA LEU A 315 16.94 21.29 17.03
C LEU A 315 17.15 20.21 15.97
N ARG A 316 18.42 19.81 15.82
CA ARG A 316 18.88 18.78 14.87
C ARG A 316 19.84 17.84 15.59
N ARG A 317 19.77 16.55 15.24
CA ARG A 317 20.72 15.53 15.72
C ARG A 317 21.03 14.57 14.59
N GLY A 318 22.32 14.45 14.27
CA GLY A 318 22.81 13.57 13.21
C GLY A 318 23.69 12.44 13.74
N TYR A 319 23.44 11.22 13.28
CA TYR A 319 24.24 10.03 13.56
C TYR A 319 24.85 9.49 12.27
N LEU A 320 26.13 9.15 12.32
CA LEU A 320 26.83 8.43 11.26
C LEU A 320 27.22 7.04 11.74
N PHE A 321 26.63 6.02 11.14
CA PHE A 321 26.97 4.62 11.37
C PHE A 321 27.88 4.15 10.24
N HIS A 322 29.13 3.84 10.57
CA HIS A 322 30.14 3.44 9.58
C HIS A 322 30.77 2.10 9.90
N GLY A 323 31.25 1.38 8.89
CA GLY A 323 31.97 0.12 9.07
C GLY A 323 31.74 -0.89 7.95
N PRO A 324 32.38 -2.07 7.97
CA PRO A 324 32.25 -3.08 6.92
C PRO A 324 30.79 -3.50 6.65
N PRO A 325 30.47 -4.00 5.44
CA PRO A 325 29.15 -4.53 5.15
C PRO A 325 28.84 -5.74 6.04
N GLY A 326 27.57 -5.94 6.38
CA GLY A 326 27.15 -7.09 7.21
C GLY A 326 27.35 -6.95 8.72
N THR A 327 27.76 -5.79 9.22
CA THR A 327 27.91 -5.52 10.67
C THR A 327 26.63 -5.07 11.37
N GLY A 328 25.52 -4.89 10.64
CA GLY A 328 24.21 -4.61 11.23
C GLY A 328 23.87 -3.12 11.40
N LYS A 329 24.55 -2.19 10.72
CA LYS A 329 24.26 -0.74 10.73
C LYS A 329 22.78 -0.40 10.52
N THR A 330 22.21 -0.80 9.39
CA THR A 330 20.78 -0.62 9.06
C THR A 330 19.86 -1.33 10.07
N SER A 331 20.28 -2.50 10.53
CA SER A 331 19.55 -3.29 11.52
C SER A 331 19.45 -2.58 12.87
N PHE A 332 20.49 -1.85 13.27
CA PHE A 332 20.51 -1.04 14.48
C PHE A 332 19.54 0.12 14.39
N SER A 333 19.49 0.83 13.25
CA SER A 333 18.56 1.94 13.02
C SER A 333 17.09 1.51 13.16
N PHE A 334 16.72 0.36 12.59
CA PHE A 334 15.35 -0.18 12.74
C PHE A 334 15.02 -0.53 14.19
N ALA A 335 15.99 -1.09 14.91
CA ALA A 335 15.78 -1.48 16.29
C ALA A 335 15.72 -0.25 17.23
N LEU A 336 16.48 0.81 16.94
CA LEU A 336 16.39 2.10 17.65
C LEU A 336 15.00 2.72 17.49
N ALA A 337 14.48 2.76 16.25
CA ALA A 337 13.13 3.23 15.97
C ALA A 337 12.07 2.47 16.77
N GLY A 338 12.23 1.15 16.87
CA GLY A 338 11.35 0.30 17.66
C GLY A 338 11.40 0.54 19.17
N VAL A 339 12.58 0.82 19.75
CA VAL A 339 12.72 1.12 21.18
C VAL A 339 11.99 2.41 21.57
N PHE A 340 12.10 3.44 20.73
CA PHE A 340 11.46 4.74 20.99
C PHE A 340 10.01 4.83 20.47
N GLY A 341 9.53 3.80 19.74
CA GLY A 341 8.18 3.78 19.18
C GLY A 341 7.94 4.88 18.15
N ILE A 342 8.97 5.23 17.38
CA ILE A 342 8.93 6.28 16.36
C ILE A 342 9.05 5.68 14.96
N ASP A 343 8.40 6.32 13.99
CA ASP A 343 8.41 5.86 12.61
C ASP A 343 9.75 6.14 11.93
N ILE A 344 10.12 5.25 10.99
CA ILE A 344 11.35 5.34 10.23
C ILE A 344 11.08 5.67 8.76
N TYR A 345 11.77 6.69 8.27
CA TYR A 345 11.67 7.20 6.90
C TYR A 345 12.95 6.84 6.17
N VAL A 346 12.87 5.84 5.28
CA VAL A 346 14.03 5.31 4.57
C VAL A 346 14.12 5.96 3.20
N ILE A 347 15.24 6.62 2.93
CA ILE A 347 15.56 7.19 1.62
C ILE A 347 16.82 6.49 1.11
N SER A 348 16.72 5.92 -0.08
CA SER A 348 17.88 5.45 -0.82
C SER A 348 18.27 6.52 -1.83
N LEU A 349 19.49 7.03 -1.74
CA LEU A 349 20.00 8.06 -2.65
C LEU A 349 20.35 7.50 -4.04
N GLN A 350 20.32 6.17 -4.21
CA GLN A 350 20.51 5.49 -5.49
C GLN A 350 19.23 5.47 -6.34
N ASP A 351 18.08 5.84 -5.77
CA ASP A 351 16.81 5.80 -6.49
C ASP A 351 16.78 6.91 -7.56
N PRO A 352 16.75 6.56 -8.87
CA PRO A 352 16.74 7.54 -9.96
C PRO A 352 15.45 8.38 -9.98
N THR A 353 14.43 7.96 -9.22
CA THR A 353 13.17 8.68 -9.11
C THR A 353 13.23 9.81 -8.08
N VAL A 354 14.31 10.04 -7.34
CA VAL A 354 14.38 11.15 -6.37
C VAL A 354 15.31 12.24 -6.93
N SER A 355 14.77 13.42 -7.23
CA SER A 355 15.58 14.60 -7.56
C SER A 355 15.98 15.38 -6.30
N GLU A 356 16.90 16.33 -6.46
CA GLU A 356 17.32 17.27 -5.41
C GLU A 356 16.14 18.09 -4.86
N GLU A 357 15.31 18.67 -5.72
CA GLU A 357 14.07 19.37 -5.32
C GLU A 357 13.14 18.45 -4.53
N ASP A 358 12.92 17.23 -5.04
CA ASP A 358 12.03 16.26 -4.39
C ASP A 358 12.54 15.91 -2.99
N LEU A 359 13.86 15.78 -2.82
CA LEU A 359 14.50 15.52 -1.53
C LEU A 359 14.24 16.68 -0.54
N ALA A 360 14.42 17.93 -0.97
CA ALA A 360 14.12 19.08 -0.13
C ALA A 360 12.63 19.10 0.31
N VAL A 361 11.70 18.81 -0.61
CA VAL A 361 10.27 18.73 -0.26
C VAL A 361 9.97 17.54 0.67
N LEU A 362 10.62 16.39 0.47
CA LEU A 362 10.47 15.23 1.35
C LEU A 362 10.88 15.57 2.78
N PHE A 363 12.02 16.25 2.97
CA PHE A 363 12.51 16.68 4.28
C PHE A 363 11.63 17.74 4.95
N THR A 364 10.99 18.62 4.17
CA THR A 364 10.06 19.61 4.74
C THR A 364 8.73 19.00 5.18
N ARG A 365 8.25 17.95 4.51
CA ARG A 365 6.98 17.27 4.86
C ARG A 365 7.12 16.18 5.93
N LEU A 366 8.30 16.01 6.53
CA LEU A 366 8.49 15.04 7.60
C LEU A 366 7.74 15.46 8.88
N PRO A 367 7.12 14.53 9.61
CA PRO A 367 6.55 14.83 10.91
C PRO A 367 7.65 15.09 11.94
N ARG A 368 7.28 15.75 13.05
CA ARG A 368 8.16 15.88 14.22
C ARG A 368 8.34 14.52 14.90
N ARG A 369 9.52 14.28 15.50
CA ARG A 369 9.88 13.04 16.20
C ARG A 369 9.87 11.80 15.31
N CYS A 370 10.59 11.87 14.20
CA CYS A 370 10.84 10.73 13.32
C CYS A 370 12.33 10.44 13.20
N ILE A 371 12.67 9.22 12.77
CA ILE A 371 14.02 8.87 12.31
C ILE A 371 14.02 8.89 10.78
N VAL A 372 14.95 9.64 10.20
CA VAL A 372 15.28 9.57 8.78
C VAL A 372 16.52 8.70 8.62
N LEU A 373 16.41 7.65 7.83
CA LEU A 373 17.53 6.76 7.49
C LEU A 373 17.95 7.01 6.04
N LEU A 374 19.18 7.50 5.86
CA LEU A 374 19.84 7.56 4.56
C LEU A 374 20.75 6.33 4.43
N GLU A 375 20.35 5.40 3.55
CA GLU A 375 21.11 4.18 3.29
C GLU A 375 22.22 4.42 2.26
N ASP A 376 23.38 3.80 2.52
CA ASP A 376 24.56 3.76 1.63
C ASP A 376 24.95 5.11 0.98
N ILE A 377 25.22 6.11 1.82
CA ILE A 377 25.55 7.47 1.36
C ILE A 377 26.85 7.53 0.53
N ASP A 378 27.76 6.56 0.68
CA ASP A 378 29.00 6.47 -0.10
C ASP A 378 28.80 6.09 -1.57
N THR A 379 27.67 5.47 -1.93
CA THR A 379 27.40 5.06 -3.31
C THR A 379 26.75 6.16 -4.15
N ALA A 380 26.24 7.22 -3.51
CA ALA A 380 25.49 8.29 -4.17
C ALA A 380 26.38 9.31 -4.92
N GLY A 381 27.67 9.01 -5.13
CA GLY A 381 28.61 9.93 -5.78
C GLY A 381 29.07 11.09 -4.91
N LEU A 382 28.82 11.02 -3.59
CA LEU A 382 29.21 12.02 -2.58
C LEU A 382 30.70 11.89 -2.17
N ARG A 383 31.56 11.48 -3.11
CA ARG A 383 32.98 11.26 -2.86
C ARG A 383 33.73 12.58 -2.80
N ARG A 384 34.82 12.62 -2.03
CA ARG A 384 35.74 13.77 -1.99
C ARG A 384 36.20 14.15 -3.41
N PRO A 385 36.14 15.43 -3.81
CA PRO A 385 36.71 15.88 -5.08
C PRO A 385 38.24 15.73 -5.02
N GLY A 386 38.78 14.63 -5.54
CA GLY A 386 40.21 14.32 -5.54
C GLY A 386 40.58 12.84 -5.64
N ASP A 387 39.66 11.91 -5.32
CA ASP A 387 39.94 10.47 -5.26
C ASP A 387 39.61 9.72 -6.57
N GLY A 388 39.82 10.39 -7.71
CA GLY A 388 39.47 9.90 -9.05
C GLY A 388 40.57 9.08 -9.75
N SER A 389 41.71 8.80 -9.10
CA SER A 389 42.85 8.14 -9.76
C SER A 389 42.76 6.62 -9.87
N ASP A 390 41.80 5.98 -9.18
CA ASP A 390 41.81 4.52 -9.04
C ASP A 390 40.76 3.79 -9.90
N ASP A 391 39.80 4.51 -10.50
CA ASP A 391 38.70 3.93 -11.30
C ASP A 391 38.88 4.10 -12.84
N GLU A 392 39.90 4.82 -13.33
CA GLU A 392 40.19 4.89 -14.79
C GLU A 392 40.68 3.54 -15.37
N ASN A 393 41.14 2.62 -14.53
CA ASN A 393 41.72 1.34 -14.97
C ASN A 393 40.70 0.20 -15.13
N ASP A 394 39.46 0.37 -14.64
CA ASP A 394 38.40 -0.62 -14.76
C ASP A 394 37.36 -0.26 -15.84
N GLN A 395 37.15 1.03 -16.14
CA GLN A 395 36.32 1.44 -17.30
C GLN A 395 37.04 1.21 -18.65
N GLU A 396 38.37 1.34 -18.72
CA GLU A 396 39.12 1.02 -19.95
C GLU A 396 39.08 -0.49 -20.31
N LYS A 397 38.83 -1.39 -19.35
CA LYS A 397 38.76 -2.83 -19.62
C LYS A 397 37.41 -3.28 -20.16
N GLU A 398 36.32 -2.59 -19.80
CA GLU A 398 34.99 -2.84 -20.35
C GLU A 398 34.81 -2.23 -21.75
N GLU A 399 35.38 -1.05 -22.02
CA GLU A 399 35.33 -0.46 -23.38
C GLU A 399 36.20 -1.23 -24.39
N LYS A 400 37.37 -1.76 -23.98
CA LYS A 400 38.23 -2.58 -24.86
C LYS A 400 37.60 -3.94 -25.21
N THR A 401 36.74 -4.50 -24.35
CA THR A 401 36.09 -5.79 -24.63
C THR A 401 34.82 -5.68 -25.48
N GLU A 402 34.19 -4.50 -25.57
CA GLU A 402 33.08 -4.25 -26.51
C GLU A 402 33.56 -3.85 -27.91
N TYR A 403 34.70 -3.16 -28.02
CA TYR A 403 35.26 -2.77 -29.31
C TYR A 403 35.76 -3.99 -30.12
N ASP A 404 36.36 -5.00 -29.48
CA ASP A 404 36.82 -6.22 -30.16
C ASP A 404 35.67 -7.14 -30.64
N LYS A 405 34.50 -7.11 -29.97
CA LYS A 405 33.33 -7.91 -30.39
C LYS A 405 32.56 -7.34 -31.58
N LYS A 406 32.67 -6.03 -31.86
CA LYS A 406 32.04 -5.38 -33.01
C LYS A 406 32.87 -5.54 -34.29
N THR A 407 34.19 -5.63 -34.18
CA THR A 407 35.09 -5.80 -35.34
C THR A 407 34.97 -7.20 -35.94
N GLU A 408 34.84 -8.27 -35.13
CA GLU A 408 34.66 -9.65 -35.64
C GLU A 408 33.30 -9.94 -36.31
N LYS A 409 32.24 -9.20 -35.95
CA LYS A 409 30.89 -9.41 -36.54
C LYS A 409 30.71 -8.70 -37.88
N THR A 410 31.52 -7.68 -38.16
CA THR A 410 31.44 -6.90 -39.39
C THR A 410 32.21 -7.59 -40.52
N GLU A 411 33.36 -8.22 -40.22
CA GLU A 411 34.13 -8.99 -41.20
C GLU A 411 33.47 -10.33 -41.61
N LYS A 412 32.62 -10.92 -40.75
CA LYS A 412 31.89 -12.17 -41.07
C LYS A 412 30.64 -11.95 -41.94
N LYS A 413 30.15 -10.71 -42.10
CA LYS A 413 28.99 -10.40 -42.97
C LYS A 413 29.41 -9.99 -44.39
N GLU A 414 30.60 -9.42 -44.60
CA GLU A 414 31.10 -9.08 -45.94
C GLU A 414 31.73 -10.26 -46.70
N LYS A 415 32.16 -11.33 -46.00
CA LYS A 415 32.66 -12.55 -46.66
C LYS A 415 31.56 -13.52 -47.13
N LYS A 416 30.29 -13.31 -46.73
CA LYS A 416 29.16 -14.19 -47.08
C LYS A 416 28.32 -13.70 -48.28
N SER A 417 28.54 -12.46 -48.76
CA SER A 417 27.87 -11.87 -49.91
C SER A 417 28.69 -11.92 -51.22
N ARG A 418 29.93 -12.43 -51.18
CA ARG A 418 30.84 -12.51 -52.33
C ARG A 418 31.03 -13.91 -52.93
N SER A 419 30.33 -14.95 -52.45
CA SER A 419 30.50 -16.34 -52.91
C SER A 419 29.27 -16.99 -53.57
N LYS A 420 28.34 -16.21 -54.14
CA LYS A 420 27.17 -16.73 -54.87
C LYS A 420 26.99 -16.12 -56.28
N LYS A 421 28.10 -15.78 -56.94
CA LYS A 421 28.08 -15.27 -58.33
C LYS A 421 29.24 -15.87 -59.14
N ALA A 422 29.13 -17.16 -59.46
CA ALA A 422 29.83 -17.85 -60.56
C ALA A 422 29.19 -19.24 -60.74
N LYS A 423 28.94 -19.66 -61.99
CA LYS A 423 28.21 -20.84 -62.49
C LYS A 423 26.70 -20.60 -62.64
N ASP A 424 26.07 -20.64 -63.81
CA ASP A 424 26.44 -21.21 -65.11
C ASP A 424 25.95 -20.34 -66.30
N SER A 425 26.61 -20.55 -67.43
CA SER A 425 26.37 -20.03 -68.77
C SER A 425 25.39 -20.90 -69.57
N ASP A 426 24.96 -20.33 -70.70
CA ASP A 426 24.30 -20.95 -71.89
C ASP A 426 22.80 -21.25 -71.78
N SER A 427 21.96 -21.08 -72.81
CA SER A 427 21.97 -20.35 -74.09
C SER A 427 20.52 -20.40 -74.63
N ASP A 428 20.26 -19.65 -75.70
CA ASP A 428 19.18 -19.83 -76.71
C ASP A 428 17.88 -19.00 -76.61
N THR A 429 17.80 -18.01 -77.53
CA THR A 429 16.76 -17.72 -78.57
C THR A 429 15.28 -17.88 -78.16
N ASP A 430 14.32 -16.97 -78.42
CA ASP A 430 13.96 -16.26 -79.66
C ASP A 430 12.71 -15.35 -79.43
N SER A 431 12.49 -14.39 -80.36
CA SER A 431 11.24 -13.77 -80.86
C SER A 431 10.12 -13.12 -79.99
N SER A 432 10.05 -11.77 -80.11
CA SER A 432 8.93 -10.87 -80.55
C SER A 432 7.55 -10.72 -79.88
N GLU A 433 7.12 -9.43 -79.87
CA GLU A 433 5.76 -8.81 -79.98
C GLU A 433 4.82 -8.74 -78.76
N GLU A 434 4.56 -7.51 -78.26
CA GLU A 434 3.35 -6.66 -78.43
C GLU A 434 2.10 -7.11 -77.62
N ASP A 435 1.55 -6.26 -76.74
CA ASP A 435 0.42 -5.37 -77.07
C ASP A 435 -0.35 -4.77 -75.83
N LYS A 436 -0.59 -3.44 -75.93
CA LYS A 436 -1.80 -2.65 -75.58
C LYS A 436 -2.52 -2.65 -74.20
N LYS A 437 -2.60 -1.40 -73.68
CA LYS A 437 -3.80 -0.57 -73.27
C LYS A 437 -4.68 -1.08 -72.08
N LYS A 438 -5.32 -0.27 -71.21
CA LYS A 438 -5.94 1.08 -71.30
C LYS A 438 -6.45 1.55 -69.92
N ARG A 439 -6.17 2.82 -69.60
CA ARG A 439 -7.01 3.90 -68.98
C ARG A 439 -8.24 3.54 -68.11
N ARG A 440 -8.36 4.22 -66.94
CA ARG A 440 -9.38 5.27 -66.60
C ARG A 440 -9.19 5.86 -65.19
N LYS A 441 -8.95 7.19 -65.08
CA LYS A 441 -9.80 8.27 -64.47
C LYS A 441 -10.01 8.13 -62.93
N ARG A 442 -9.94 9.15 -62.05
CA ARG A 442 -9.92 10.63 -62.06
C ARG A 442 -9.53 11.04 -60.61
N GLY A 443 -8.68 12.06 -60.41
CA GLY A 443 -9.12 13.30 -59.77
C GLY A 443 -8.68 13.49 -58.31
N ARG A 444 -7.44 13.98 -58.10
CA ARG A 444 -6.93 14.58 -56.86
C ARG A 444 -6.87 16.11 -57.04
N ARG A 445 -7.34 16.89 -56.07
CA ARG A 445 -7.02 18.33 -55.93
C ARG A 445 -6.93 18.71 -54.45
N GLY A 446 -5.85 19.42 -54.11
CA GLY A 446 -5.61 20.13 -52.84
C GLY A 446 -4.78 19.33 -51.82
N GLY A 447 -3.63 19.77 -51.30
CA GLY A 447 -2.90 21.01 -51.49
C GLY A 447 -1.58 20.99 -50.69
N ARG A 448 -0.54 21.56 -51.31
CA ARG A 448 0.59 22.36 -50.79
C ARG A 448 1.48 21.87 -49.61
N ASN A 449 2.75 21.73 -50.00
CA ASN A 449 4.00 22.19 -49.38
C ASN A 449 4.32 21.83 -47.93
N ARG A 450 5.33 20.96 -47.80
CA ARG A 450 6.19 20.85 -46.62
C ARG A 450 7.61 21.19 -47.07
N GLU A 451 8.08 22.38 -46.71
CA GLU A 451 9.49 22.76 -46.84
C GLU A 451 10.30 22.10 -45.72
N ASN A 452 11.46 21.59 -46.11
CA ASN A 452 12.49 21.03 -45.26
C ASN A 452 13.11 22.11 -44.38
N THR A 453 13.10 21.91 -43.07
CA THR A 453 14.16 22.42 -42.19
C THR A 453 14.66 21.30 -41.30
N SER A 454 15.97 21.22 -41.24
CA SER A 454 16.81 20.22 -40.59
C SER A 454 16.43 19.95 -39.14
N ASN A 455 16.02 18.71 -38.86
CA ASN A 455 15.88 18.22 -37.49
C ASN A 455 17.27 17.85 -36.97
N ARG A 456 17.91 18.78 -36.25
CA ARG A 456 19.11 18.52 -35.44
C ARG A 456 18.62 17.67 -34.26
N GLY A 457 18.77 16.36 -34.37
CA GLY A 457 18.43 15.43 -33.29
C GLY A 457 19.30 15.71 -32.07
N THR A 458 18.77 16.45 -31.11
CA THR A 458 19.26 16.43 -29.73
C THR A 458 18.92 15.05 -29.17
N ASN A 459 19.87 14.13 -29.24
CA ASN A 459 19.90 12.97 -28.37
C ASN A 459 20.15 13.48 -26.94
N ASN A 460 19.13 14.04 -26.30
CA ASN A 460 19.10 14.08 -24.85
C ASN A 460 18.87 12.63 -24.40
N ILE A 461 19.96 11.87 -24.32
CA ILE A 461 20.07 10.87 -23.27
C ILE A 461 19.78 11.64 -21.99
N LEU A 462 18.63 11.39 -21.37
CA LEU A 462 18.32 11.85 -20.03
C LEU A 462 19.44 11.31 -19.15
N THR A 463 20.50 12.09 -18.97
CA THR A 463 21.43 11.91 -17.87
C THR A 463 20.56 12.00 -16.63
N VAL A 464 20.31 10.85 -16.02
CA VAL A 464 19.68 10.78 -14.71
C VAL A 464 20.63 11.55 -13.80
N GLU A 465 20.31 12.82 -13.51
CA GLU A 465 21.09 13.62 -12.59
C GLU A 465 21.00 12.95 -11.23
N SER A 466 22.06 12.23 -10.88
CA SER A 466 22.28 11.73 -9.52
C SER A 466 22.27 12.91 -8.56
N ILE A 467 21.69 12.70 -7.37
CA ILE A 467 21.58 13.74 -6.34
C ILE A 467 22.97 14.34 -6.06
N SER A 468 23.07 15.66 -6.18
CA SER A 468 24.33 16.37 -5.91
C SER A 468 24.62 16.42 -4.40
N LEU A 469 25.90 16.45 -4.01
CA LEU A 469 26.29 16.65 -2.60
C LEU A 469 25.77 17.97 -2.06
N SER A 470 25.87 19.05 -2.83
CA SER A 470 25.28 20.35 -2.49
C SER A 470 23.78 20.25 -2.20
N GLY A 471 23.06 19.48 -2.99
CA GLY A 471 21.63 19.27 -2.84
C GLY A 471 21.25 18.53 -1.59
N LEU A 472 21.96 17.44 -1.28
CA LEU A 472 21.76 16.72 -0.04
C LEU A 472 22.06 17.60 1.18
N LEU A 473 23.15 18.38 1.13
CA LEU A 473 23.53 19.29 2.21
C LEU A 473 22.48 20.40 2.42
N ASN A 474 21.93 20.95 1.33
CA ASN A 474 20.85 21.93 1.39
C ASN A 474 19.55 21.33 1.94
N ALA A 475 19.24 20.06 1.63
CA ALA A 475 18.05 19.40 2.15
C ALA A 475 18.17 19.10 3.67
N ILE A 476 19.34 18.63 4.12
CA ILE A 476 19.59 18.31 5.52
C ILE A 476 19.67 19.58 6.36
N ASP A 477 20.45 20.56 5.92
CA ASP A 477 20.88 21.68 6.75
C ASP A 477 20.31 23.04 6.32
N GLY A 478 19.52 23.09 5.25
CA GLY A 478 18.98 24.34 4.72
C GLY A 478 18.16 25.14 5.73
N VAL A 479 18.09 26.45 5.48
CA VAL A 479 17.31 27.43 6.28
C VAL A 479 15.82 27.07 6.31
N ALA A 480 15.31 26.43 5.24
CA ALA A 480 13.93 25.97 5.15
C ALA A 480 13.69 24.57 5.76
N SER A 481 14.70 23.91 6.32
CA SER A 481 14.58 22.51 6.75
C SER A 481 13.93 22.38 8.13
N HIS A 482 12.88 21.56 8.21
CA HIS A 482 12.07 21.36 9.42
C HIS A 482 12.84 20.69 10.57
N GLU A 483 12.73 21.24 11.78
CA GLU A 483 13.45 20.76 12.97
C GLU A 483 12.73 19.63 13.73
N GLY A 484 13.44 19.00 14.66
CA GLY A 484 12.88 17.99 15.58
C GLY A 484 12.81 16.57 15.00
N ARG A 485 13.75 16.23 14.13
CA ARG A 485 13.95 14.89 13.56
C ARG A 485 15.34 14.36 13.93
N ILE A 486 15.51 13.05 13.88
CA ILE A 486 16.81 12.38 14.02
C ILE A 486 17.26 11.92 12.64
N LEU A 487 18.45 12.31 12.22
CA LEU A 487 19.04 11.84 10.97
C LEU A 487 20.05 10.72 11.27
N ILE A 488 19.89 9.57 10.65
CA ILE A 488 20.85 8.46 10.69
C ILE A 488 21.36 8.22 9.28
N MET A 489 22.67 8.26 9.10
CA MET A 489 23.34 7.94 7.84
C MET A 489 24.16 6.68 8.01
N THR A 490 24.11 5.78 7.03
CA THR A 490 24.94 4.57 7.02
C THR A 490 25.95 4.62 5.88
N THR A 491 27.20 4.29 6.16
CA THR A 491 28.27 4.18 5.15
C THR A 491 29.11 2.94 5.34
N ASN A 492 29.61 2.36 4.26
CA ASN A 492 30.60 1.29 4.32
C ASN A 492 32.05 1.81 4.29
N LYS A 493 32.27 2.99 3.73
CA LYS A 493 33.59 3.61 3.53
C LYS A 493 33.60 5.04 4.09
N PRO A 494 33.80 5.23 5.41
CA PRO A 494 33.78 6.57 6.02
C PRO A 494 34.84 7.51 5.45
N GLU A 495 35.98 6.99 5.00
CA GLU A 495 37.08 7.78 4.42
C GLU A 495 36.69 8.48 3.12
N SER A 496 35.79 7.87 2.34
CA SER A 496 35.34 8.41 1.06
C SER A 496 34.37 9.60 1.20
N LEU A 497 33.83 9.84 2.40
CA LEU A 497 32.86 10.89 2.64
C LEU A 497 33.51 12.27 2.69
N ASP A 498 32.80 13.25 2.12
CA ASP A 498 33.18 14.66 2.18
C ASP A 498 33.13 15.20 3.62
N GLU A 499 34.17 15.95 3.99
CA GLU A 499 34.28 16.59 5.30
C GLU A 499 33.13 17.56 5.60
N ALA A 500 32.53 18.15 4.56
CA ALA A 500 31.37 19.01 4.70
C ALA A 500 30.15 18.27 5.25
N LEU A 501 30.01 16.96 5.01
CA LEU A 501 28.88 16.17 5.50
C LEU A 501 29.02 15.82 7.00
N ILE A 502 30.25 15.59 7.46
CA ILE A 502 30.54 15.16 8.84
C ILE A 502 30.72 16.30 9.84
N ARG A 503 30.52 17.56 9.43
CA ARG A 503 30.64 18.72 10.33
C ARG A 503 29.58 18.67 11.46
N PRO A 504 29.92 19.16 12.66
CA PRO A 504 28.96 19.32 13.76
C PRO A 504 27.73 20.11 13.32
N GLY A 505 26.54 19.69 13.75
CA GLY A 505 25.24 20.20 13.27
C GLY A 505 24.62 19.38 12.12
N ARG A 506 25.44 18.59 11.39
CA ARG A 506 24.98 17.61 10.39
C ARG A 506 25.18 16.18 10.86
N VAL A 507 26.36 15.90 11.43
CA VAL A 507 26.72 14.67 12.12
C VAL A 507 27.31 15.05 13.46
N ASP A 508 26.65 14.68 14.55
CA ASP A 508 27.09 14.99 15.90
C ASP A 508 27.71 13.77 16.59
N VAL A 509 27.23 12.57 16.23
CA VAL A 509 27.69 11.30 16.82
C VAL A 509 28.10 10.34 15.71
N GLN A 510 29.28 9.76 15.84
CA GLN A 510 29.80 8.74 14.92
C GLN A 510 29.93 7.42 15.68
N VAL A 511 29.39 6.35 15.12
CA VAL A 511 29.43 5.00 15.71
C VAL A 511 30.09 4.05 14.72
N GLY A 512 31.20 3.45 15.15
CA GLY A 512 32.00 2.55 14.33
C GLY A 512 31.61 1.09 14.53
N PHE A 513 30.97 0.50 13.54
CA PHE A 513 30.63 -0.92 13.50
C PHE A 513 31.83 -1.74 13.03
N LYS A 514 32.46 -2.45 13.95
CA LYS A 514 33.60 -3.34 13.65
C LYS A 514 33.13 -4.78 13.38
N ASN A 515 34.07 -5.60 12.93
CA ASN A 515 33.87 -7.05 12.86
C ASN A 515 33.67 -7.66 14.26
N ALA A 516 33.11 -8.86 14.31
CA ALA A 516 32.71 -9.49 15.56
C ALA A 516 33.90 -9.81 16.45
N THR A 517 33.77 -9.54 17.74
CA THR A 517 34.69 -10.02 18.78
C THR A 517 34.32 -11.45 19.21
N SER A 518 35.24 -12.15 19.87
CA SER A 518 34.98 -13.49 20.42
C SER A 518 33.75 -13.48 21.37
N GLY A 519 33.67 -12.48 22.26
CA GLY A 519 32.52 -12.31 23.15
C GLY A 519 31.20 -12.03 22.41
N GLN A 520 31.24 -11.23 21.35
CA GLN A 520 30.06 -10.99 20.48
C GLN A 520 29.63 -12.26 19.73
N ALA A 521 30.57 -13.11 19.33
CA ALA A 521 30.30 -14.38 18.69
C ALA A 521 29.66 -15.39 19.67
N THR A 522 30.15 -15.47 20.90
CA THR A 522 29.49 -16.21 22.00
C THR A 522 28.06 -15.75 22.20
N GLU A 523 27.85 -14.44 22.29
CA GLU A 523 26.53 -13.87 22.51
C GLU A 523 25.58 -14.15 21.33
N LEU A 524 26.08 -14.06 20.09
CA LEU A 524 25.32 -14.41 18.90
C LEU A 524 24.91 -15.89 18.88
N PHE A 525 25.83 -16.79 19.24
CA PHE A 525 25.56 -18.23 19.32
C PHE A 525 24.47 -18.51 20.36
N TYR A 526 24.64 -17.98 21.58
CA TYR A 526 23.67 -18.15 22.67
C TYR A 526 22.28 -17.68 22.23
N ARG A 527 22.18 -16.46 21.67
CA ARG A 527 20.91 -15.86 21.24
C ARG A 527 20.21 -16.65 20.14
N MET A 528 20.96 -17.20 19.18
CA MET A 528 20.38 -17.96 18.07
C MET A 528 19.67 -19.23 18.56
N TYR A 529 20.27 -19.94 19.53
CA TYR A 529 19.76 -21.21 20.02
C TYR A 529 18.84 -21.11 21.25
N GLU A 530 18.87 -19.99 21.99
CA GLU A 530 17.91 -19.69 23.07
C GLU A 530 16.49 -19.53 22.52
N VAL A 531 16.33 -18.78 21.42
CA VAL A 531 15.02 -18.42 20.85
C VAL A 531 14.28 -19.64 20.28
N SER A 532 14.99 -20.66 19.80
CA SER A 532 14.35 -21.90 19.33
C SER A 532 13.64 -22.70 20.44
N ARG A 533 13.82 -22.33 21.72
CA ARG A 533 13.17 -23.00 22.86
C ARG A 533 11.90 -22.31 23.32
N ASN A 534 11.83 -20.98 23.24
CA ASN A 534 10.66 -20.20 23.65
C ASN A 534 9.80 -19.84 22.44
N LYS A 535 8.94 -20.78 21.99
CA LYS A 535 7.73 -20.36 21.28
C LYS A 535 6.89 -19.52 22.26
N PRO A 536 6.49 -18.29 21.93
CA PRO A 536 5.46 -17.62 22.71
C PRO A 536 4.18 -18.47 22.64
N VAL A 537 3.65 -18.85 23.81
CA VAL A 537 2.30 -19.37 23.90
C VAL A 537 1.38 -18.28 23.35
N PRO A 538 0.52 -18.55 22.35
CA PRO A 538 -0.47 -17.57 21.91
C PRO A 538 -1.32 -17.22 23.13
N MET A 539 -1.29 -15.94 23.53
CA MET A 539 -2.19 -15.44 24.56
C MET A 539 -3.61 -15.59 24.02
N SER A 540 -4.27 -16.68 24.44
CA SER A 540 -5.67 -16.87 24.14
C SER A 540 -6.46 -15.73 24.77
N LYS A 541 -7.19 -14.99 23.94
CA LYS A 541 -8.28 -14.13 24.40
C LYS A 541 -9.30 -15.04 25.07
N THR A 542 -9.22 -15.19 26.40
CA THR A 542 -10.16 -15.96 27.18
C THR A 542 -11.48 -15.18 27.22
N ARG A 543 -12.47 -15.64 26.43
CA ARG A 543 -13.89 -15.46 26.74
C ARG A 543 -14.37 -16.73 27.45
N PRO A 544 -15.21 -16.63 28.50
CA PRO A 544 -15.77 -17.80 29.15
C PRO A 544 -16.95 -18.33 28.33
N MET A 545 -16.87 -19.57 27.85
CA MET A 545 -18.04 -20.33 27.42
C MET A 545 -18.05 -21.71 28.08
N ALA A 546 -19.25 -22.08 28.54
CA ALA A 546 -19.61 -23.22 29.37
C ALA A 546 -19.36 -24.60 28.72
N PRO A 547 -19.38 -25.70 29.49
CA PRO A 547 -18.82 -26.99 29.09
C PRO A 547 -19.83 -27.84 28.31
N LYS A 548 -19.36 -28.55 27.27
CA LYS A 548 -19.98 -29.77 26.79
C LYS A 548 -18.92 -30.85 26.57
N ALA A 549 -19.24 -32.03 27.06
CA ALA A 549 -18.38 -33.19 27.26
C ALA A 549 -18.24 -34.06 25.99
N GLN A 550 -17.07 -34.74 25.90
CA GLN A 550 -16.83 -36.14 25.49
C GLN A 550 -17.35 -36.61 24.11
N ASN A 551 -16.62 -37.31 23.22
CA ASN A 551 -15.48 -38.24 23.31
C ASN A 551 -14.82 -38.37 21.91
N GLY A 552 -13.56 -38.81 21.84
CA GLY A 552 -12.94 -39.28 20.60
C GLY A 552 -11.42 -39.36 20.66
N SER A 553 -10.92 -40.57 20.81
CA SER A 553 -9.56 -40.99 21.17
C SER A 553 -8.45 -40.71 20.13
N ILE A 554 -7.26 -40.40 20.68
CA ILE A 554 -5.96 -41.06 20.43
C ILE A 554 -5.58 -41.29 18.95
N HIS A 555 -4.67 -40.47 18.44
CA HIS A 555 -3.54 -40.99 17.66
C HIS A 555 -2.30 -40.12 17.88
N SER A 556 -1.49 -40.55 18.83
CA SER A 556 -0.06 -40.26 18.88
C SER A 556 0.60 -40.98 17.70
N LEU A 557 1.04 -40.23 16.68
CA LEU A 557 2.06 -40.72 15.77
C LEU A 557 3.34 -39.96 16.10
N VAL A 558 4.11 -40.64 16.93
CA VAL A 558 5.50 -40.39 17.23
C VAL A 558 6.30 -40.75 15.97
N ASP A 559 6.75 -39.74 15.23
CA ASP A 559 7.79 -39.97 14.23
C ASP A 559 9.11 -40.27 14.94
N SER A 560 9.47 -41.53 14.84
CA SER A 560 10.62 -42.16 15.46
C SER A 560 11.85 -42.00 14.56
N LYS A 561 12.63 -40.92 14.75
CA LYS A 561 14.10 -40.82 14.55
C LYS A 561 14.56 -39.37 14.64
N GLY A 562 14.73 -38.89 15.87
CA GLY A 562 15.35 -37.61 16.17
C GLY A 562 15.56 -37.50 17.66
N LYS A 563 16.75 -37.85 18.14
CA LYS A 563 17.12 -37.76 19.56
C LYS A 563 17.32 -36.28 19.90
N GLU A 564 16.23 -35.52 20.03
CA GLU A 564 16.25 -34.16 20.58
C GLU A 564 16.55 -34.25 22.08
N THR A 565 17.85 -34.31 22.39
CA THR A 565 18.34 -34.09 23.74
C THR A 565 18.19 -32.60 24.02
N SER A 566 17.20 -32.23 24.81
CA SER A 566 17.05 -30.89 25.35
C SER A 566 18.26 -30.56 26.22
N LEU A 567 19.31 -29.93 25.65
CA LEU A 567 20.48 -29.49 26.41
C LEU A 567 20.07 -28.54 27.53
N SER A 568 20.75 -28.55 28.68
CA SER A 568 20.47 -27.59 29.76
C SER A 568 20.86 -26.14 29.35
N THR A 569 20.38 -25.12 30.07
CA THR A 569 20.77 -23.71 29.82
C THR A 569 22.25 -23.47 30.06
N ASP A 570 22.83 -24.20 31.01
CA ASP A 570 24.22 -24.08 31.39
C ASP A 570 25.12 -24.73 30.34
N GLU A 571 24.74 -25.90 29.82
CA GLU A 571 25.42 -26.55 28.69
C GLU A 571 25.43 -25.65 27.44
N LEU A 572 24.34 -24.93 27.17
CA LEU A 572 24.30 -24.01 26.03
C LEU A 572 25.28 -22.83 26.22
N LYS A 573 25.42 -22.36 27.46
CA LYS A 573 26.35 -21.28 27.80
C LYS A 573 27.80 -21.75 27.63
N GLU A 574 28.13 -22.96 28.08
CA GLU A 574 29.45 -23.57 27.87
C GLU A 574 29.77 -23.71 26.38
N ILE A 575 28.88 -24.32 25.59
CA ILE A 575 29.07 -24.47 24.13
C ILE A 575 29.23 -23.11 23.44
N SER A 576 28.49 -22.10 23.88
CA SER A 576 28.60 -20.75 23.31
C SER A 576 29.96 -20.09 23.61
N GLN A 577 30.53 -20.37 24.79
CA GLN A 577 31.87 -19.88 25.16
C GLN A 577 32.95 -20.58 24.34
N GLU A 578 32.86 -21.91 24.20
CA GLU A 578 33.77 -22.69 23.35
C GLU A 578 33.72 -22.20 21.90
N PHE A 579 32.52 -21.99 21.35
CA PHE A 579 32.36 -21.46 20.00
C PHE A 579 32.97 -20.06 19.82
N GLY A 580 32.79 -19.17 20.79
CA GLY A 580 33.39 -17.84 20.74
C GLY A 580 34.91 -17.87 20.78
N GLN A 581 35.51 -18.75 21.60
CA GLN A 581 36.97 -18.89 21.70
C GLN A 581 37.58 -19.44 20.39
N LEU A 582 36.84 -20.24 19.64
CA LEU A 582 37.29 -20.75 18.34
C LEU A 582 37.36 -19.66 17.26
N ILE A 583 36.60 -18.58 17.39
CA ILE A 583 36.52 -17.53 16.37
C ILE A 583 37.62 -16.47 16.57
N PRO A 584 38.49 -16.25 15.56
CA PRO A 584 39.48 -15.17 15.59
C PRO A 584 38.81 -13.79 15.69
N GLU A 585 39.34 -12.94 16.57
CA GLU A 585 38.81 -11.60 16.81
C GLU A 585 38.92 -10.69 15.57
N GLY A 586 37.83 -9.97 15.25
CA GLY A 586 37.85 -8.92 14.23
C GLY A 586 37.97 -9.43 12.78
N MET A 587 37.96 -10.74 12.54
CA MET A 587 38.11 -11.30 11.20
C MET A 587 36.77 -11.50 10.48
N PHE A 588 35.73 -11.87 11.21
CA PHE A 588 34.41 -12.20 10.64
C PHE A 588 33.35 -11.15 10.99
N SER A 589 32.47 -10.85 10.05
CA SER A 589 31.32 -10.00 10.31
C SER A 589 30.23 -10.77 11.08
N PRO A 590 29.42 -10.11 11.93
CA PRO A 590 28.27 -10.73 12.57
C PRO A 590 27.31 -11.43 11.58
N ALA A 591 27.12 -10.90 10.37
CA ALA A 591 26.28 -11.53 9.35
C ALA A 591 26.87 -12.84 8.80
N GLU A 592 28.20 -12.94 8.65
CA GLU A 592 28.86 -14.19 8.23
C GLU A 592 28.65 -15.30 9.26
N ILE A 593 28.88 -14.98 10.54
CA ILE A 593 28.67 -15.92 11.65
C ILE A 593 27.18 -16.30 11.74
N GLN A 594 26.28 -15.32 11.62
CA GLN A 594 24.84 -15.57 11.61
C GLN A 594 24.44 -16.49 10.44
N GLY A 595 25.01 -16.27 9.24
CA GLY A 595 24.78 -17.11 8.08
C GLY A 595 25.24 -18.57 8.28
N PHE A 596 26.38 -18.77 8.95
CA PHE A 596 26.86 -20.09 9.34
C PHE A 596 25.90 -20.81 10.31
N LEU A 597 25.42 -20.09 11.33
CA LEU A 597 24.49 -20.63 12.32
C LEU A 597 23.09 -20.90 11.73
N LEU A 598 22.63 -20.07 10.79
CA LEU A 598 21.35 -20.24 10.10
C LEU A 598 21.27 -21.51 9.25
N LYS A 599 22.41 -22.08 8.80
CA LYS A 599 22.44 -23.40 8.14
C LYS A 599 22.21 -24.56 9.13
N ARG A 600 22.41 -24.32 10.43
CA ARG A 600 22.37 -25.33 11.50
C ARG A 600 21.41 -24.95 12.62
N LYS A 601 20.20 -24.51 12.26
CA LYS A 601 19.20 -23.96 13.20
C LYS A 601 18.83 -24.89 14.36
N LYS A 602 18.79 -26.21 14.12
CA LYS A 602 18.25 -27.20 15.08
C LYS A 602 19.31 -27.86 15.97
N SER A 603 20.58 -27.84 15.60
CA SER A 603 21.63 -28.64 16.24
C SER A 603 22.84 -27.81 16.66
N PRO A 604 22.91 -27.32 17.92
CA PRO A 604 24.02 -26.49 18.40
C PRO A 604 25.34 -27.25 18.48
N ARG A 605 25.34 -28.53 18.90
CA ARG A 605 26.57 -29.36 18.97
C ARG A 605 27.22 -29.54 17.59
N LYS A 606 26.41 -29.82 16.56
CA LYS A 606 26.89 -29.93 15.17
C LYS A 606 27.47 -28.61 14.66
N ALA A 607 26.95 -27.47 15.13
CA ALA A 607 27.50 -26.18 14.75
C ALA A 607 28.88 -25.93 15.36
N LEU A 608 29.16 -26.45 16.55
CA LEU A 608 30.49 -26.39 17.16
C LEU A 608 31.50 -27.29 16.42
N GLU A 609 31.13 -28.54 16.14
CA GLU A 609 31.99 -29.50 15.42
C GLU A 609 32.38 -28.98 14.03
N ASP A 610 31.41 -28.44 13.28
CA ASP A 610 31.65 -27.92 11.94
C ASP A 610 32.31 -26.52 11.93
N ALA A 611 32.46 -25.86 13.09
CA ALA A 611 32.96 -24.49 13.16
C ALA A 611 34.42 -24.39 12.69
N ALA A 612 35.28 -25.30 13.16
CA ALA A 612 36.70 -25.32 12.81
C ALA A 612 36.91 -25.42 11.29
N GLY A 613 36.23 -26.37 10.64
CA GLY A 613 36.32 -26.55 9.18
C GLY A 613 35.78 -25.36 8.39
N TRP A 614 34.73 -24.69 8.89
CA TRP A 614 34.21 -23.48 8.24
C TRP A 614 35.16 -22.29 8.38
N ILE A 615 35.78 -22.09 9.54
CA ILE A 615 36.73 -21.00 9.77
C ILE A 615 37.90 -21.15 8.80
N GLU A 616 38.51 -22.33 8.70
CA GLU A 616 39.61 -22.57 7.76
C GLU A 616 39.21 -22.31 6.30
N ALA A 617 38.03 -22.77 5.90
CA ALA A 617 37.52 -22.54 4.55
C ALA A 617 37.26 -21.04 4.28
N ALA A 618 36.74 -20.31 5.27
CA ALA A 618 36.42 -18.90 5.14
C ALA A 618 37.67 -18.01 5.16
N VAL A 619 38.70 -18.38 5.94
CA VAL A 619 40.03 -17.74 5.92
C VAL A 619 40.64 -17.89 4.53
N LYS A 620 40.70 -19.12 3.98
CA LYS A 620 41.22 -19.38 2.63
C LYS A 620 40.45 -18.60 1.55
N GLN A 621 39.12 -18.47 1.67
CA GLN A 621 38.32 -17.66 0.75
C GLN A 621 38.68 -16.17 0.80
N LYS A 622 38.87 -15.62 2.00
CA LYS A 622 39.25 -14.21 2.17
C LYS A 622 40.65 -13.93 1.61
N GLU A 623 41.58 -14.86 1.77
CA GLU A 623 42.91 -14.80 1.16
C GLU A 623 42.85 -14.85 -0.37
N LEU A 624 41.99 -15.69 -0.93
CA LEU A 624 41.81 -15.85 -2.38
C LEU A 624 40.97 -14.73 -3.03
N LYS A 625 40.37 -13.82 -2.25
CA LYS A 625 39.44 -12.75 -2.70
C LYS A 625 38.35 -13.22 -3.68
N SER A 626 37.98 -14.50 -3.68
CA SER A 626 36.99 -15.06 -4.60
C SER A 626 35.60 -15.11 -3.96
N LYS A 627 34.59 -14.57 -4.67
CA LYS A 627 33.19 -14.45 -4.18
C LYS A 627 32.37 -15.74 -4.30
N VAL A 628 32.91 -16.82 -4.86
CA VAL A 628 32.15 -18.03 -5.19
C VAL A 628 32.85 -19.24 -4.61
N VAL A 629 32.11 -20.02 -3.82
CA VAL A 629 32.48 -21.39 -3.48
C VAL A 629 31.43 -22.31 -4.06
N THR A 630 31.85 -23.09 -5.04
CA THR A 630 31.23 -24.36 -5.40
C THR A 630 31.48 -25.30 -4.22
N VAL A 631 30.45 -25.51 -3.41
CA VAL A 631 30.46 -26.59 -2.41
C VAL A 631 30.29 -27.89 -3.20
N GLN A 632 31.31 -28.75 -3.18
CA GLN A 632 31.19 -30.14 -3.64
C GLN A 632 30.45 -30.98 -2.60
#